data_AF-A0A7C0XQ75-F1
#
_entry.id   AF-A0A7C0XQ75-F1
#
_cell.length_a   1.000
_cell.length_b   1.000
_cell.length_c   1.000
_cell.angle_alpha   90.00
_cell.angle_beta   90.00
_cell.angle_gamma   90.00
#
_symmetry.space_group_name_H-M   'P 1'
#
loop_
_entity.id
_entity.type
_entity.pdbx_description
1 polymer ?
#
loop_
_entity_poly.entity_id
_entity_poly.type
_entity_poly.pdbx_seq_one_letter_code
_entity_poly.pdbx_strand_id
1 'polypeptide(L)'
;MRLRNICWYLGVFLIADALINLLPLIVAFIYGEDPVPILSLVIIAMILGGILIKTFPRREISFSETMMLVVITFIAVSLLGAIPYMFVLSGNIENVIIDSIFESVSGYTTTGLTIFPKEIYLNQDNGVYHSLIFRRTLSEWIGGLGIVILFLSLFARGGLSSVYLYKIAYGNEKIAPSVAHTSRIVLRIYLFYTLVGTILFYLSGVDAFHAICATMSLLATGGFIGNVFSDANFKFNLVTEIIIMSIMLIAAIPFTIHQKVFSRNLTKKDLKYIEVKWLFLIVISSI
;
A
#
# COMPACT_ATOMS: atom_id res chain seq x y z
N MET A 1 -9.52 15.04 -23.30
CA MET A 1 -8.78 14.91 -22.01
C MET A 1 -7.51 15.72 -22.12
N ARG A 2 -7.15 16.54 -21.11
CA ARG A 2 -5.95 17.39 -21.18
C ARG A 2 -4.91 16.89 -20.17
N LEU A 3 -3.92 16.13 -20.63
CA LEU A 3 -2.83 15.58 -19.80
C LEU A 3 -2.17 16.67 -18.92
N ARG A 4 -2.05 17.89 -19.46
CA ARG A 4 -1.52 19.06 -18.75
C ARG A 4 -2.22 19.38 -17.43
N ASN A 5 -3.52 19.08 -17.30
CA ASN A 5 -4.30 19.40 -16.11
C ASN A 5 -3.94 18.49 -14.92
N ILE A 6 -3.41 17.29 -15.17
CA ILE A 6 -3.09 16.32 -14.12
C ILE A 6 -1.63 16.40 -13.65
N CYS A 7 -0.74 17.02 -14.44
CA CYS A 7 0.70 17.06 -14.17
C CYS A 7 1.04 17.68 -12.80
N TRP A 8 0.35 18.75 -12.39
CA TRP A 8 0.56 19.34 -11.06
C TRP A 8 0.26 18.34 -9.94
N TYR A 9 -0.84 17.58 -10.04
CA TYR A 9 -1.21 16.56 -9.05
C TYR A 9 -0.28 15.36 -9.08
N LEU A 10 0.17 14.94 -10.26
CA LEU A 10 1.21 13.91 -10.37
C LEU A 10 2.45 14.34 -9.59
N GLY A 11 2.89 15.60 -9.73
CA GLY A 11 4.02 16.13 -8.96
C GLY A 11 3.80 16.08 -7.44
N VAL A 12 2.58 16.36 -6.97
CA VAL A 12 2.22 16.21 -5.55
C VAL A 12 2.32 14.76 -5.10
N PHE A 13 1.86 13.79 -5.90
CA PHE A 13 1.99 12.37 -5.57
C PHE A 13 3.44 11.91 -5.54
N LEU A 14 4.30 12.39 -6.45
CA LEU A 14 5.72 12.06 -6.44
C LEU A 14 6.44 12.60 -5.20
N ILE A 15 6.12 13.83 -4.76
CA ILE A 15 6.65 14.38 -3.52
C ILE A 15 6.12 13.59 -2.31
N ALA A 16 4.83 13.24 -2.30
CA ALA A 16 4.27 12.43 -1.22
C ALA A 16 4.95 11.05 -1.12
N ASP A 17 5.18 10.38 -2.25
CA ASP A 17 5.92 9.12 -2.31
C ASP A 17 7.36 9.30 -1.79
N ALA A 18 8.06 10.36 -2.19
CA ALA A 18 9.39 10.67 -1.69
C ALA A 18 9.43 10.88 -0.17
N LEU A 19 8.45 11.62 0.38
CA LEU A 19 8.34 11.85 1.82
C LEU A 19 8.05 10.55 2.60
N ILE A 20 7.21 9.67 2.06
CA ILE A 20 6.96 8.36 2.68
C ILE A 20 8.23 7.49 2.64
N ASN A 21 9.01 7.59 1.56
CA ASN A 21 10.29 6.90 1.41
C ASN A 21 11.41 7.43 2.34
N LEU A 22 11.17 8.51 3.09
CA LEU A 22 12.05 8.87 4.21
C LEU A 22 12.00 7.84 5.33
N LEU A 23 10.91 7.07 5.47
CA LEU A 23 10.81 6.00 6.48
C LEU A 23 11.83 4.86 6.25
N PRO A 24 11.92 4.21 5.06
CA PRO A 24 12.97 3.23 4.80
C PRO A 24 14.38 3.83 4.82
N LEU A 25 14.54 5.13 4.53
CA LEU A 25 15.82 5.81 4.68
C LEU A 25 16.23 5.93 6.16
N ILE A 26 15.29 6.24 7.05
CA ILE A 26 15.51 6.22 8.50
C ILE A 26 15.89 4.81 8.96
N VAL A 27 15.22 3.79 8.44
CA VAL A 27 15.58 2.38 8.72
C VAL A 27 17.02 2.10 8.30
N ALA A 28 17.45 2.55 7.11
CA ALA A 28 18.83 2.38 6.66
C ALA A 28 19.83 2.97 7.66
N PHE A 29 19.59 4.20 8.15
CA PHE A 29 20.45 4.83 9.15
C PHE A 29 20.45 4.12 10.51
N ILE A 30 19.30 3.61 10.97
CA ILE A 30 19.20 2.89 12.26
C ILE A 30 20.03 1.61 12.22
N TYR A 31 20.00 0.88 11.10
CA TYR A 31 20.70 -0.39 10.93
C TYR A 31 22.12 -0.25 10.35
N GLY A 32 22.60 0.98 10.10
CA GLY A 32 23.94 1.21 9.55
C GLY A 32 24.10 0.76 8.10
N GLU A 33 23.00 0.70 7.35
CA GLU A 33 22.94 0.27 5.95
C GLU A 33 23.28 1.42 4.98
N ASP A 34 23.68 1.07 3.76
CA ASP A 34 23.95 2.05 2.71
C ASP A 34 22.67 2.83 2.37
N PRO A 35 22.62 4.16 2.61
CA PRO A 35 21.43 4.95 2.33
C PRO A 35 21.26 5.25 0.84
N VAL A 36 22.28 5.05 -0.01
CA VAL A 36 22.29 5.48 -1.41
C VAL A 36 21.11 4.96 -2.24
N PRO A 37 20.71 3.67 -2.15
CA PRO A 37 19.59 3.15 -2.94
C PRO A 37 18.27 3.88 -2.63
N ILE A 38 17.93 4.06 -1.36
CA ILE A 38 16.68 4.76 -0.97
C ILE A 38 16.80 6.26 -1.19
N LEU A 39 17.97 6.86 -0.90
CA LEU A 39 18.20 8.29 -1.05
C LEU A 39 18.09 8.73 -2.51
N SER A 40 18.58 7.91 -3.45
CA SER A 40 18.49 8.18 -4.89
C SER A 40 17.02 8.26 -5.35
N LEU A 41 16.17 7.33 -4.90
CA LEU A 41 14.72 7.39 -5.13
C LEU A 41 14.12 8.69 -4.58
N VAL A 42 14.42 9.04 -3.32
CA VAL A 42 13.85 10.23 -2.66
C VAL A 42 14.24 11.50 -3.42
N ILE A 43 15.52 11.66 -3.77
CA ILE A 43 16.01 12.83 -4.49
C ILE A 43 15.37 12.95 -5.88
N ILE A 44 15.34 11.85 -6.65
CA ILE A 44 14.79 11.87 -8.01
C ILE A 44 13.29 12.17 -7.98
N ALA A 45 12.54 11.53 -7.07
CA ALA A 45 11.11 11.77 -6.90
C ALA A 45 10.81 13.23 -6.47
N MET A 46 11.60 13.80 -5.55
CA MET A 46 11.49 15.21 -5.14
C MET A 46 11.78 16.17 -6.29
N ILE A 47 12.83 15.94 -7.08
CA ILE A 47 13.19 16.79 -8.22
C ILE A 47 12.09 16.75 -9.28
N LEU A 48 11.67 15.55 -9.71
CA LEU A 48 10.63 15.40 -10.73
C LEU A 48 9.30 15.97 -10.26
N GLY A 49 8.91 15.68 -9.01
CA GLY A 49 7.69 16.22 -8.42
C GLY A 49 7.72 17.75 -8.31
N GLY A 50 8.84 18.32 -7.88
CA GLY A 50 9.05 19.75 -7.80
C GLY A 50 9.01 20.46 -9.16
N ILE A 51 9.62 19.86 -10.19
CA ILE A 51 9.56 20.36 -11.57
C ILE A 51 8.11 20.39 -12.07
N LEU A 52 7.34 19.32 -11.86
CA LEU A 52 5.94 19.26 -12.29
C LEU A 52 5.07 20.31 -11.57
N ILE A 53 5.24 20.50 -10.27
CA ILE A 53 4.49 21.50 -9.49
C ILE A 53 4.85 22.92 -9.93
N LYS A 54 6.12 23.20 -10.20
CA LYS A 54 6.60 24.53 -10.62
C LYS A 54 6.15 24.87 -12.05
N THR A 55 6.09 23.86 -12.93
CA THR A 55 5.83 24.05 -14.36
C THR A 55 4.35 24.13 -14.70
N PHE A 56 3.50 23.38 -13.99
CA PHE A 56 2.07 23.27 -14.32
C PHE A 56 1.20 23.93 -13.26
N PRO A 57 0.20 24.76 -13.63
CA PRO A 57 -0.69 25.37 -12.66
C PRO A 57 -1.70 24.37 -12.11
N ARG A 58 -2.08 24.52 -10.83
CA ARG A 58 -3.19 23.76 -10.23
C ARG A 58 -4.51 24.10 -10.95
N ARG A 59 -5.23 23.07 -11.37
CA ARG A 59 -6.54 23.19 -12.04
C ARG A 59 -7.53 22.21 -11.45
N GLU A 60 -8.82 22.50 -11.58
CA GLU A 60 -9.84 21.49 -11.33
C GLU A 60 -9.75 20.40 -12.39
N ILE A 61 -9.80 19.15 -11.94
CA ILE A 61 -9.75 17.96 -12.81
C ILE A 61 -11.11 17.31 -12.85
N SER A 62 -11.50 16.88 -14.06
CA SER A 62 -12.68 16.06 -14.26
C SER A 62 -12.50 14.66 -13.69
N PHE A 63 -13.59 13.89 -13.60
CA PHE A 63 -13.54 12.50 -13.15
C PHE A 63 -12.67 11.62 -14.05
N SER A 64 -12.78 11.78 -15.38
CA SER A 64 -11.95 11.06 -16.36
C SER A 64 -10.46 11.39 -16.21
N GLU A 65 -10.12 12.66 -15.97
CA GLU A 65 -8.74 13.09 -15.68
C GLU A 65 -8.25 12.54 -14.33
N THR A 66 -9.13 12.39 -13.34
CA THR A 66 -8.78 11.76 -12.04
C THR A 66 -8.45 10.28 -12.21
N MET A 67 -9.25 9.52 -12.97
CA MET A 67 -8.96 8.11 -13.26
C MET A 67 -7.62 7.95 -13.99
N MET A 68 -7.37 8.80 -14.98
CA MET A 68 -6.10 8.83 -15.71
C MET A 68 -4.91 9.19 -14.80
N LEU A 69 -5.09 10.17 -13.91
CA LEU A 69 -4.09 10.54 -12.91
C LEU A 69 -3.72 9.34 -12.03
N VAL A 70 -4.68 8.53 -11.60
CA VAL A 70 -4.38 7.35 -10.76
C VAL A 70 -3.52 6.35 -11.52
N VAL A 71 -3.91 5.99 -12.75
CA VAL A 71 -3.12 5.05 -13.58
C VAL A 71 -1.70 5.56 -13.79
N ILE A 72 -1.54 6.83 -14.18
CA ILE A 72 -0.23 7.44 -14.42
C ILE A 72 0.58 7.52 -13.12
N THR A 73 -0.07 7.79 -11.98
CA THR A 73 0.60 7.81 -10.68
C THR A 73 1.14 6.44 -10.34
N PHE A 74 0.35 5.37 -10.48
CA PHE A 74 0.80 3.99 -10.24
C PHE A 74 2.00 3.62 -11.12
N ILE A 75 1.96 3.96 -12.41
CA ILE A 75 3.10 3.74 -13.32
C ILE A 75 4.32 4.54 -12.85
N ALA A 76 4.16 5.84 -12.57
CA ALA A 76 5.27 6.71 -12.19
C ALA A 76 5.93 6.31 -10.87
N VAL A 77 5.14 6.01 -9.83
CA VAL A 77 5.69 5.56 -8.54
C VAL A 77 6.30 4.16 -8.64
N SER A 78 5.77 3.28 -9.50
CA SER A 78 6.39 1.97 -9.74
C SER A 78 7.73 2.10 -10.44
N LEU A 79 7.85 2.98 -11.44
CA LEU A 79 9.14 3.23 -12.11
C LEU A 79 10.18 3.86 -11.18
N LEU A 80 9.77 4.80 -10.33
CA LEU A 80 10.67 5.39 -9.32
C LEU A 80 11.01 4.38 -8.22
N GLY A 81 10.03 3.59 -7.79
CA GLY A 81 10.19 2.52 -6.79
C GLY A 81 11.13 1.40 -7.22
N ALA A 82 11.42 1.28 -8.52
CA ALA A 82 12.39 0.33 -9.05
C ALA A 82 13.84 0.76 -8.76
N ILE A 83 14.10 2.05 -8.53
CA ILE A 83 15.45 2.61 -8.39
C ILE A 83 16.27 1.89 -7.30
N PRO A 84 15.78 1.70 -6.06
CA PRO A 84 16.56 1.04 -5.03
C PRO A 84 16.92 -0.41 -5.38
N TYR A 85 16.05 -1.11 -6.13
CA TYR A 85 16.27 -2.50 -6.53
C TYR A 85 17.38 -2.65 -7.58
N MET A 86 17.61 -1.62 -8.40
CA MET A 86 18.69 -1.61 -9.39
C MET A 86 20.09 -1.64 -8.77
N PHE A 87 20.23 -1.23 -7.51
CA PHE A 87 21.51 -1.26 -6.78
C PHE A 87 21.80 -2.63 -6.16
N VAL A 88 20.78 -3.46 -5.98
CA VAL A 88 20.88 -4.74 -5.26
C VAL A 88 20.88 -5.92 -6.23
N LEU A 89 20.12 -5.82 -7.31
CA LEU A 89 20.06 -6.85 -8.34
C LEU A 89 21.35 -6.91 -9.14
N SER A 90 21.83 -8.14 -9.37
CA SER A 90 23.04 -8.42 -10.14
C SER A 90 22.66 -9.09 -11.47
N GLY A 91 23.35 -8.73 -12.55
CA GLY A 91 23.09 -9.28 -13.88
C GLY A 91 23.53 -8.33 -14.99
N ASN A 92 23.13 -8.63 -16.23
CA ASN A 92 23.22 -7.65 -17.31
C ASN A 92 22.24 -6.49 -17.06
N ILE A 93 22.51 -5.33 -17.64
CA ILE A 93 21.73 -4.12 -17.38
C ILE A 93 20.25 -4.26 -17.76
N GLU A 94 19.96 -5.04 -18.81
CA GLU A 94 18.60 -5.29 -19.27
C GLU A 94 17.78 -6.07 -18.24
N ASN A 95 18.31 -7.17 -17.69
CA ASN A 95 17.60 -7.93 -16.67
C ASN A 95 17.44 -7.12 -15.39
N VAL A 96 18.49 -6.42 -14.94
CA VAL A 96 18.42 -5.57 -13.74
C VAL A 96 17.29 -4.55 -13.84
N ILE A 97 17.11 -3.90 -15.01
CA ILE A 97 16.03 -2.93 -15.20
C ILE A 97 14.66 -3.61 -15.16
N ILE A 98 14.48 -4.71 -15.90
CA ILE A 98 13.20 -5.43 -16.00
C ILE A 98 12.79 -5.98 -14.63
N ASP A 99 13.73 -6.64 -13.95
CA ASP A 99 13.50 -7.28 -12.66
C ASP A 99 13.22 -6.24 -11.57
N SER A 100 13.91 -5.09 -11.59
CA SER A 100 13.64 -3.98 -10.67
C SER A 100 12.24 -3.39 -10.88
N ILE A 101 11.83 -3.22 -12.14
CA ILE A 101 10.48 -2.72 -12.46
C ILE A 101 9.44 -3.75 -12.02
N PHE A 102 9.66 -5.04 -12.30
CA PHE A 102 8.75 -6.10 -11.89
C PHE A 102 8.55 -6.11 -10.37
N GLU A 103 9.65 -6.06 -9.61
CA GLU A 103 9.62 -6.07 -8.15
C GLU A 103 8.85 -4.86 -7.59
N SER A 104 9.07 -3.69 -8.17
CA SER A 104 8.38 -2.46 -7.77
C SER A 104 6.89 -2.48 -8.11
N VAL A 105 6.53 -2.89 -9.34
CA VAL A 105 5.13 -3.02 -9.76
C VAL A 105 4.42 -4.00 -8.85
N SER A 106 5.00 -5.18 -8.61
CA SER A 106 4.44 -6.21 -7.74
C SER A 106 4.13 -5.69 -6.33
N GLY A 107 5.01 -4.84 -5.78
CA GLY A 107 4.78 -4.19 -4.49
C GLY A 107 3.61 -3.21 -4.52
N TYR A 108 3.63 -2.23 -5.41
CA TYR A 108 2.57 -1.20 -5.47
C TYR A 108 1.21 -1.76 -5.87
N THR A 109 1.15 -2.85 -6.63
CA THR A 109 -0.11 -3.51 -7.00
C THR A 109 -0.54 -4.56 -5.99
N THR A 110 0.19 -4.73 -4.88
CA THR A 110 -0.08 -5.76 -3.85
C THR A 110 -0.15 -7.17 -4.43
N THR A 111 0.66 -7.46 -5.45
CA THR A 111 0.72 -8.77 -6.09
C THR A 111 1.60 -9.74 -5.30
N GLY A 112 2.65 -9.23 -4.64
CA GLY A 112 3.50 -10.01 -3.74
C GLY A 112 4.44 -11.02 -4.39
N LEU A 113 4.50 -11.08 -5.73
CA LEU A 113 5.45 -11.93 -6.45
C LEU A 113 6.84 -11.29 -6.47
N THR A 114 7.88 -12.10 -6.28
CA THR A 114 9.26 -11.60 -6.24
C THR A 114 10.16 -12.32 -7.23
N ILE A 115 11.16 -11.58 -7.73
CA ILE A 115 12.30 -12.11 -8.48
C ILE A 115 13.54 -12.20 -7.58
N PHE A 116 13.52 -11.57 -6.39
CA PHE A 116 14.65 -11.62 -5.48
C PHE A 116 14.97 -13.05 -5.07
N PRO A 117 16.24 -13.46 -5.23
CA PRO A 117 16.65 -14.79 -4.86
C PRO A 117 16.70 -14.88 -3.32
N LYS A 118 16.55 -16.09 -2.78
CA LYS A 118 16.34 -16.31 -1.35
C LYS A 118 17.47 -15.75 -0.49
N GLU A 119 18.68 -15.69 -1.04
CA GLU A 119 19.91 -15.22 -0.41
C GLU A 119 19.83 -13.75 0.03
N ILE A 120 19.06 -12.92 -0.67
CA ILE A 120 18.80 -11.53 -0.24
C ILE A 120 18.07 -11.50 1.11
N TYR A 121 17.25 -12.52 1.39
CA TYR A 121 16.49 -12.64 2.63
C TYR A 121 17.26 -13.33 3.77
N LEU A 122 18.38 -13.98 3.45
CA LEU A 122 19.21 -14.73 4.40
C LEU A 122 20.43 -13.93 4.88
N ASN A 123 20.98 -13.05 4.04
CA ASN A 123 22.17 -12.28 4.36
C ASN A 123 21.81 -10.90 4.91
N GLN A 124 21.61 -10.83 6.23
CA GLN A 124 21.42 -9.57 6.96
C GLN A 124 22.64 -8.62 6.83
N ASP A 125 23.82 -9.17 6.53
CA ASP A 125 25.07 -8.42 6.35
C ASP A 125 25.25 -7.79 4.96
N ASN A 126 24.28 -7.93 4.04
CA ASN A 126 24.34 -7.34 2.69
C ASN A 126 24.29 -5.80 2.69
N GLY A 127 24.18 -5.16 3.85
CA GLY A 127 24.26 -3.71 4.01
C GLY A 127 23.05 -2.91 3.49
N VAL A 128 21.99 -3.56 3.01
CA VAL A 128 20.73 -2.90 2.55
C VAL A 128 19.48 -3.73 2.94
N TYR A 129 19.62 -4.75 3.79
CA TYR A 129 18.57 -5.74 4.07
C TYR A 129 17.27 -5.12 4.61
N HIS A 130 17.37 -4.41 5.73
CA HIS A 130 16.24 -3.89 6.50
C HIS A 130 15.53 -2.78 5.74
N SER A 131 16.29 -1.83 5.20
CA SER A 131 15.73 -0.72 4.43
C SER A 131 15.00 -1.21 3.17
N LEU A 132 15.51 -2.24 2.50
CA LEU A 132 14.88 -2.85 1.33
C LEU A 132 13.61 -3.63 1.67
N ILE A 133 13.63 -4.48 2.70
CA ILE A 133 12.45 -5.24 3.15
C ILE A 133 11.35 -4.30 3.65
N PHE A 134 11.73 -3.29 4.43
CA PHE A 134 10.80 -2.27 4.88
C PHE A 134 10.20 -1.52 3.69
N ARG A 135 11.04 -1.12 2.72
CA ARG A 135 10.58 -0.44 1.52
C ARG A 135 9.59 -1.27 0.71
N ARG A 136 9.85 -2.57 0.54
CA ARG A 136 9.01 -3.51 -0.20
C ARG A 136 7.63 -3.64 0.44
N THR A 137 7.59 -3.94 1.73
CA THR A 137 6.33 -4.08 2.48
C THR A 137 5.58 -2.75 2.60
N LEU A 138 6.31 -1.62 2.64
CA LEU A 138 5.74 -0.29 2.57
C LEU A 138 5.07 0.02 1.22
N SER A 139 5.63 -0.43 0.08
CA SER A 139 4.92 -0.30 -1.22
C SER A 139 3.60 -1.03 -1.24
N GLU A 140 3.54 -2.25 -0.68
CA GLU A 140 2.27 -3.00 -0.56
C GLU A 140 1.28 -2.22 0.30
N TRP A 141 1.74 -1.71 1.45
CA TRP A 141 0.91 -0.93 2.36
C TRP A 141 0.31 0.31 1.69
N ILE A 142 1.12 1.08 0.95
CA ILE A 142 0.67 2.25 0.19
C ILE A 142 -0.26 1.85 -0.95
N GLY A 143 0.08 0.80 -1.69
CA GLY A 143 -0.71 0.26 -2.80
C GLY A 143 -2.10 -0.18 -2.37
N GLY A 144 -2.17 -0.99 -1.31
CA GLY A 144 -3.42 -1.45 -0.70
C GLY A 144 -4.29 -0.29 -0.20
N LEU A 145 -3.69 0.70 0.47
CA LEU A 145 -4.41 1.91 0.87
C LEU A 145 -4.92 2.70 -0.34
N GLY A 146 -4.11 2.81 -1.40
CA GLY A 146 -4.45 3.51 -2.63
C GLY A 146 -5.67 2.91 -3.33
N ILE A 147 -5.71 1.58 -3.47
CA ILE A 147 -6.82 0.89 -4.13
C ILE A 147 -8.12 0.97 -3.29
N VAL A 148 -8.02 0.85 -1.96
CA VAL A 148 -9.18 1.01 -1.05
C VAL A 148 -9.77 2.41 -1.16
N ILE A 149 -8.93 3.46 -1.15
CA ILE A 149 -9.40 4.85 -1.30
C ILE A 149 -10.01 5.07 -2.68
N LEU A 150 -9.41 4.52 -3.74
CA LEU A 150 -9.97 4.60 -5.09
C LEU A 150 -11.38 4.01 -5.14
N PHE A 151 -11.55 2.75 -4.74
CA PHE A 151 -12.86 2.09 -4.74
C PHE A 151 -13.88 2.86 -3.91
N LEU A 152 -13.53 3.25 -2.68
CA LEU A 152 -14.45 4.01 -1.83
C LEU A 152 -14.80 5.39 -2.41
N SER A 153 -13.87 6.05 -3.10
CA SER A 153 -14.16 7.33 -3.77
C SER A 153 -15.13 7.18 -4.95
N LEU A 154 -15.08 6.04 -5.65
CA LEU A 154 -16.03 5.68 -6.70
C LEU A 154 -17.43 5.45 -6.11
N PHE A 155 -17.53 4.72 -5.00
CA PHE A 155 -18.81 4.43 -4.34
C PHE A 155 -19.38 5.64 -3.57
N ALA A 156 -18.54 6.49 -2.97
CA ALA A 156 -18.98 7.66 -2.18
C ALA A 156 -19.64 8.74 -3.03
N ARG A 157 -19.36 8.77 -4.33
CA ARG A 157 -20.08 9.64 -5.26
C ARG A 157 -21.48 9.08 -5.60
N GLY A 158 -21.78 7.85 -5.17
CA GLY A 158 -22.93 7.09 -5.63
C GLY A 158 -22.62 6.48 -6.99
N GLY A 159 -23.08 5.25 -7.25
CA GLY A 159 -22.92 4.63 -8.58
C GLY A 159 -23.35 5.59 -9.70
N LEU A 160 -22.79 5.44 -10.90
CA LEU A 160 -22.94 6.37 -12.05
C LEU A 160 -24.36 6.94 -12.23
N SER A 161 -25.40 6.17 -11.94
CA SER A 161 -26.82 6.57 -12.00
C SER A 161 -27.26 7.52 -10.88
N SER A 162 -26.77 7.33 -9.65
CA SER A 162 -27.19 8.09 -8.47
C SER A 162 -26.55 9.48 -8.38
N VAL A 163 -25.30 9.68 -8.85
CA VAL A 163 -24.68 11.02 -8.99
C VAL A 163 -25.55 11.91 -9.88
N TYR A 164 -26.02 11.34 -10.99
CA TYR A 164 -26.78 12.06 -12.01
C TYR A 164 -28.18 12.41 -11.48
N LEU A 165 -28.84 11.45 -10.82
CA LEU A 165 -30.13 11.67 -10.15
C LEU A 165 -30.03 12.67 -8.98
N TYR A 166 -28.97 12.62 -8.17
CA TYR A 166 -28.76 13.56 -7.06
C TYR A 166 -28.55 14.99 -7.56
N LYS A 167 -27.78 15.15 -8.64
CA LYS A 167 -27.50 16.44 -9.26
C LYS A 167 -28.77 17.09 -9.84
N ILE A 168 -29.74 16.27 -10.26
CA ILE A 168 -31.06 16.72 -10.73
C ILE A 168 -31.97 17.04 -9.54
N ALA A 169 -31.91 16.28 -8.45
CA ALA A 169 -32.86 16.37 -7.34
C ALA A 169 -32.59 17.51 -6.34
N TYR A 170 -31.33 17.89 -6.09
CA TYR A 170 -30.98 18.81 -5.00
C TYR A 170 -30.19 20.07 -5.42
N GLY A 171 -30.00 20.30 -6.72
CA GLY A 171 -29.13 21.40 -7.18
C GLY A 171 -27.68 21.23 -6.72
N ASN A 172 -26.83 22.24 -6.93
CA ASN A 172 -25.37 22.17 -6.71
C ASN A 172 -24.92 22.01 -5.24
N GLU A 173 -25.82 21.77 -4.28
CA GLU A 173 -25.45 21.56 -2.89
C GLU A 173 -24.89 20.14 -2.69
N LYS A 174 -23.55 20.08 -2.61
CA LYS A 174 -22.81 18.85 -2.32
C LYS A 174 -23.08 18.39 -0.88
N ILE A 175 -24.10 17.57 -0.67
CA ILE A 175 -24.28 16.78 0.56
C ILE A 175 -23.85 15.32 0.31
N ALA A 176 -22.70 15.11 -0.34
CA ALA A 176 -22.00 13.84 -0.31
C ALA A 176 -20.83 13.97 0.67
N PRO A 177 -20.53 12.94 1.48
CA PRO A 177 -19.35 12.98 2.34
C PRO A 177 -18.12 13.31 1.49
N SER A 178 -17.36 14.32 1.90
CA SER A 178 -16.16 14.72 1.17
C SER A 178 -15.23 13.53 1.03
N VAL A 179 -14.68 13.31 -0.18
CA VAL A 179 -13.66 12.27 -0.43
C VAL A 179 -12.51 12.36 0.59
N ALA A 180 -12.18 13.59 1.03
CA ALA A 180 -11.19 13.85 2.06
C ALA A 180 -11.60 13.40 3.48
N HIS A 181 -12.89 13.29 3.77
CA HIS A 181 -13.38 12.72 5.03
C HIS A 181 -13.26 11.20 5.02
N THR A 182 -13.73 10.56 3.94
CA THR A 182 -13.65 9.09 3.79
C THR A 182 -12.20 8.61 3.79
N SER A 183 -11.29 9.29 3.08
CA SER A 183 -9.86 8.92 3.06
C SER A 183 -9.20 9.00 4.45
N ARG A 184 -9.58 9.99 5.27
CA ARG A 184 -9.06 10.10 6.65
C ARG A 184 -9.55 8.97 7.54
N ILE A 185 -10.80 8.53 7.39
CA ILE A 185 -11.31 7.37 8.12
C ILE A 185 -10.56 6.11 7.68
N VAL A 186 -10.34 5.95 6.37
CA VAL A 186 -9.60 4.81 5.81
C VAL A 186 -8.21 4.72 6.44
N LEU A 187 -7.46 5.81 6.37
CA LEU A 187 -6.11 5.89 6.90
C LEU A 187 -6.06 5.58 8.41
N ARG A 188 -7.02 6.09 9.21
CA ARG A 188 -7.06 5.83 10.66
C ARG A 188 -7.26 4.35 10.99
N ILE A 189 -8.19 3.68 10.30
CA ILE A 189 -8.45 2.25 10.51
C ILE A 189 -7.23 1.43 10.06
N TYR A 190 -6.63 1.79 8.93
CA TYR A 190 -5.46 1.11 8.40
C TYR A 190 -4.26 1.22 9.35
N LEU A 191 -4.00 2.42 9.87
CA LEU A 191 -2.99 2.66 10.90
C LEU A 191 -3.29 1.93 12.22
N PHE A 192 -4.56 1.89 12.64
CA PHE A 192 -4.97 1.15 13.83
C PHE A 192 -4.65 -0.34 13.69
N TYR A 193 -5.06 -0.98 12.59
CA TYR A 193 -4.76 -2.40 12.39
C TYR A 193 -3.27 -2.66 12.23
N THR A 194 -2.53 -1.74 11.59
CA THR A 194 -1.07 -1.83 11.51
C THR A 194 -0.43 -1.82 12.90
N LEU A 195 -0.87 -0.91 13.79
CA LEU A 195 -0.37 -0.84 15.16
C LEU A 195 -0.74 -2.07 15.99
N VAL A 196 -2.01 -2.47 15.98
CA VAL A 196 -2.48 -3.63 16.75
C VAL A 196 -1.81 -4.92 16.27
N GLY A 197 -1.75 -5.15 14.95
CA GLY A 197 -1.09 -6.33 14.39
C GLY A 197 0.40 -6.38 14.73
N THR A 198 1.09 -5.23 14.67
CA THR A 198 2.51 -5.14 15.05
C THR A 198 2.70 -5.55 16.52
N ILE A 199 1.88 -5.04 17.43
CA ILE A 199 1.96 -5.37 18.86
C ILE A 199 1.71 -6.88 19.07
N LEU A 200 0.72 -7.46 18.41
CA LEU A 200 0.41 -8.89 18.52
C LEU A 200 1.57 -9.76 18.02
N PHE A 201 2.16 -9.43 16.86
CA PHE A 201 3.33 -10.14 16.36
C PHE A 201 4.52 -10.02 17.31
N TYR A 202 4.79 -8.82 17.82
CA TYR A 202 5.87 -8.61 18.78
C TYR A 202 5.70 -9.45 20.05
N LEU A 203 4.47 -9.51 20.60
CA LEU A 203 4.16 -10.32 21.77
C LEU A 203 4.23 -11.84 21.50
N SER A 204 4.08 -12.26 20.24
CA SER A 204 4.27 -13.67 19.84
C SER A 204 5.74 -14.10 19.78
N GLY A 205 6.68 -13.17 19.96
CA GLY A 205 8.12 -13.42 19.96
C GLY A 205 8.82 -13.06 18.64
N VAL A 206 8.12 -12.43 17.69
CA VAL A 206 8.73 -11.87 16.47
C VAL A 206 9.40 -10.54 16.82
N ASP A 207 10.57 -10.25 16.26
CA ASP A 207 11.22 -8.95 16.47
C ASP A 207 10.36 -7.80 15.93
N ALA A 208 10.58 -6.60 16.48
CA ALA A 208 9.76 -5.44 16.18
C ALA A 208 9.80 -5.03 14.69
N PHE A 209 10.94 -5.23 14.03
CA PHE A 209 11.10 -4.88 12.62
C PHE A 209 10.25 -5.79 11.74
N HIS A 210 10.41 -7.10 11.87
CA HIS A 210 9.64 -8.07 11.12
C HIS A 210 8.15 -8.02 11.48
N ALA A 211 7.79 -7.71 12.73
CA ALA A 211 6.40 -7.52 13.15
C ALA A 211 5.70 -6.39 12.38
N ILE A 212 6.37 -5.25 12.19
CA ILE A 212 5.83 -4.11 11.42
C ILE A 212 5.71 -4.50 9.94
N CYS A 213 6.79 -5.02 9.35
CA CYS A 213 6.83 -5.43 7.95
C CYS A 213 5.77 -6.49 7.62
N ALA A 214 5.60 -7.48 8.50
CA ALA A 214 4.59 -8.52 8.37
C ALA A 214 3.18 -7.95 8.41
N THR A 215 2.90 -7.09 9.38
CA THR A 215 1.57 -6.50 9.50
C THR A 215 1.25 -5.64 8.28
N MET A 216 2.21 -4.86 7.79
CA MET A 216 2.03 -4.04 6.58
C MET A 216 1.68 -4.88 5.35
N SER A 217 2.43 -5.97 5.13
CA SER A 217 2.24 -6.88 4.00
C SER A 217 0.90 -7.64 4.08
N LEU A 218 0.57 -8.18 5.25
CA LEU A 218 -0.67 -8.95 5.47
C LEU A 218 -1.91 -8.07 5.37
N LEU A 219 -1.88 -6.86 5.92
CA LEU A 219 -3.01 -5.93 5.85
C LEU A 219 -3.28 -5.45 4.42
N ALA A 220 -2.22 -5.34 3.61
CA ALA A 220 -2.33 -5.01 2.20
C ALA A 220 -2.70 -6.20 1.32
N THR A 221 -2.81 -7.41 1.88
CA THR A 221 -2.99 -8.67 1.14
C THR A 221 -1.91 -8.90 0.06
N GLY A 222 -0.70 -8.37 0.28
CA GLY A 222 0.39 -8.38 -0.70
C GLY A 222 1.14 -9.71 -0.72
N GLY A 223 1.83 -10.05 0.38
CA GLY A 223 2.49 -11.35 0.53
C GLY A 223 4.02 -11.33 0.46
N PHE A 224 4.67 -10.18 0.25
CA PHE A 224 6.14 -10.09 0.26
C PHE A 224 6.81 -10.63 1.53
N ILE A 225 6.15 -10.57 2.68
CA ILE A 225 6.72 -11.10 3.92
C ILE A 225 6.87 -12.63 3.90
N GLY A 226 6.16 -13.34 3.02
CA GLY A 226 6.22 -14.79 2.91
C GLY A 226 7.63 -15.34 2.66
N ASN A 227 8.49 -14.59 1.96
CA ASN A 227 9.87 -15.00 1.69
C ASN A 227 10.76 -14.88 2.94
N VAL A 228 10.54 -13.85 3.76
CA VAL A 228 11.21 -13.68 5.06
C VAL A 228 10.81 -14.81 6.00
N PHE A 229 9.52 -15.17 5.98
CA PHE A 229 8.96 -16.24 6.78
C PHE A 229 9.29 -17.66 6.31
N SER A 230 9.76 -17.80 5.06
CA SER A 230 10.20 -19.07 4.51
C SER A 230 11.67 -19.39 4.86
N ASP A 231 12.35 -18.49 5.58
CA ASP A 231 13.67 -18.77 6.15
C ASP A 231 13.57 -19.89 7.20
N ALA A 232 14.46 -20.87 7.11
CA ALA A 232 14.58 -21.99 8.04
C ALA A 232 14.79 -21.54 9.51
N ASN A 233 15.27 -20.31 9.70
CA ASN A 233 15.45 -19.72 11.03
C ASN A 233 14.16 -19.13 11.63
N PHE A 234 13.15 -18.84 10.80
CA PHE A 234 11.88 -18.28 11.27
C PHE A 234 10.93 -19.41 11.70
N LYS A 235 11.03 -19.86 12.96
CA LYS A 235 10.13 -20.89 13.49
C LYS A 235 8.78 -20.27 13.89
N PHE A 236 7.73 -20.66 13.17
CA PHE A 236 6.37 -20.31 13.56
C PHE A 236 5.96 -21.02 14.86
N ASN A 237 5.51 -20.23 15.83
CA ASN A 237 4.68 -20.70 16.92
C ASN A 237 3.21 -20.72 16.43
N LEU A 238 2.42 -21.68 16.91
CA LEU A 238 0.96 -21.71 16.74
C LEU A 238 0.31 -20.34 16.98
N VAL A 239 0.79 -19.57 17.97
CA VAL A 239 0.30 -18.21 18.26
C VAL A 239 0.53 -17.27 17.05
N THR A 240 1.73 -17.31 16.46
CA THR A 240 2.08 -16.50 15.29
C THR A 240 1.23 -16.86 14.07
N GLU A 241 0.96 -18.15 13.85
CA GLU A 241 0.08 -18.62 12.76
C GLU A 241 -1.35 -18.11 12.94
N ILE A 242 -1.89 -18.17 14.17
CA ILE A 242 -3.21 -17.64 14.48
C ILE A 242 -3.26 -16.13 14.22
N ILE A 243 -2.21 -15.38 14.56
CA ILE A 243 -2.13 -13.94 14.29
C ILE A 243 -2.11 -13.67 12.79
N ILE A 244 -1.31 -14.41 12.01
CA ILE A 244 -1.27 -14.29 10.55
C ILE A 244 -2.66 -14.50 9.96
N MET A 245 -3.30 -15.64 10.28
CA MET A 245 -4.64 -15.96 9.78
C MET A 245 -5.66 -14.90 10.17
N SER A 246 -5.59 -14.40 11.40
CA SER A 246 -6.52 -13.37 11.89
C SER A 246 -6.36 -12.06 11.11
N ILE A 247 -5.13 -11.61 10.86
CA ILE A 247 -4.88 -10.37 10.11
C ILE A 247 -5.28 -10.55 8.64
N MET A 248 -5.00 -11.70 8.02
CA MET A 248 -5.43 -11.99 6.66
C MET A 248 -6.97 -11.96 6.52
N LEU A 249 -7.68 -12.54 7.49
CA LEU A 249 -9.15 -12.49 7.52
C LEU A 249 -9.66 -11.06 7.69
N ILE A 250 -9.06 -10.28 8.59
CA ILE A 250 -9.41 -8.87 8.77
C ILE A 250 -9.19 -8.10 7.47
N ALA A 251 -8.05 -8.28 6.80
CA ALA A 251 -7.72 -7.60 5.56
C ALA A 251 -8.65 -7.97 4.39
N ALA A 252 -9.12 -9.21 4.35
CA ALA A 252 -10.06 -9.70 3.33
C ALA A 252 -11.50 -9.20 3.51
N ILE A 253 -11.86 -8.69 4.70
CA ILE A 253 -13.20 -8.15 4.95
C ILE A 253 -13.36 -6.81 4.21
N PRO A 254 -14.51 -6.59 3.53
CA PRO A 254 -14.78 -5.32 2.87
C PRO A 254 -14.64 -4.12 3.82
N PHE A 255 -13.93 -3.08 3.35
CA PHE A 255 -13.62 -1.91 4.17
C PHE A 255 -14.86 -1.18 4.74
N THR A 256 -15.98 -1.27 4.04
CA THR A 256 -17.28 -0.72 4.48
C THR A 256 -17.74 -1.30 5.82
N ILE A 257 -17.39 -2.55 6.12
CA ILE A 257 -17.72 -3.21 7.39
C ILE A 257 -16.81 -2.67 8.50
N HIS A 258 -15.52 -2.50 8.24
CA HIS A 258 -14.62 -1.87 9.22
C HIS A 258 -15.07 -0.46 9.59
N GLN A 259 -15.53 0.35 8.63
CA GLN A 259 -16.09 1.67 8.93
C GLN A 259 -17.29 1.61 9.87
N LYS A 260 -18.19 0.63 9.68
CA LYS A 260 -19.36 0.42 10.56
C LYS A 260 -18.95 -0.01 11.96
N VAL A 261 -17.93 -0.87 12.07
CA VAL A 261 -17.36 -1.32 13.36
C VAL A 261 -16.84 -0.12 14.15
N PHE A 262 -16.01 0.72 13.52
CA PHE A 262 -15.41 1.89 14.16
C PHE A 262 -16.42 3.00 14.48
N SER A 263 -17.49 3.11 13.68
CA SER A 263 -18.56 4.07 13.91
C SER A 263 -19.59 3.60 14.96
N ARG A 264 -19.40 2.41 15.56
CA ARG A 264 -20.34 1.75 16.49
C ARG A 264 -21.75 1.54 15.94
N ASN A 265 -21.90 1.54 14.61
CA ASN A 265 -23.17 1.38 13.90
C ASN A 265 -23.34 -0.04 13.33
N LEU A 266 -22.68 -1.03 13.95
CA LEU A 266 -22.77 -2.43 13.59
C LEU A 266 -24.18 -2.97 13.86
N THR A 267 -24.89 -3.39 12.82
CA THR A 267 -26.17 -4.08 12.98
C THR A 267 -25.98 -5.60 12.82
N LYS A 268 -26.87 -6.39 13.43
CA LYS A 268 -26.88 -7.86 13.22
C LYS A 268 -27.07 -8.27 11.75
N LYS A 269 -27.57 -7.37 10.88
CA LYS A 269 -27.68 -7.58 9.44
C LYS A 269 -26.33 -7.49 8.72
N ASP A 270 -25.41 -6.66 9.22
CA ASP A 270 -24.07 -6.51 8.64
C ASP A 270 -23.20 -7.74 8.88
N LEU A 271 -23.39 -8.47 9.99
CA LEU A 271 -22.73 -9.76 10.23
C LEU A 271 -23.32 -10.91 9.41
N LYS A 272 -24.52 -10.71 8.83
CA LYS A 272 -25.13 -11.63 7.86
C LYS A 272 -24.81 -11.25 6.42
N TYR A 273 -23.87 -10.32 6.19
CA TYR A 273 -23.43 -10.01 4.83
C TYR A 273 -22.97 -11.31 4.17
N ILE A 274 -23.49 -11.54 2.98
CA ILE A 274 -23.25 -12.79 2.26
C ILE A 274 -21.76 -13.00 2.02
N GLU A 275 -21.02 -11.92 1.72
CA GLU A 275 -19.58 -11.91 1.51
C GLU A 275 -18.80 -12.40 2.73
N VAL A 276 -19.10 -11.88 3.93
CA VAL A 276 -18.44 -12.31 5.17
C VAL A 276 -18.78 -13.76 5.50
N LYS A 277 -20.05 -14.15 5.33
CA LYS A 277 -20.48 -15.52 5.60
C LYS A 277 -19.77 -16.52 4.68
N TRP A 278 -19.68 -16.22 3.39
CA TRP A 278 -19.00 -17.08 2.43
C TRP A 278 -17.48 -17.10 2.66
N LEU A 279 -16.86 -15.97 3.01
CA LEU A 279 -15.45 -15.93 3.38
C LEU A 279 -15.13 -16.94 4.49
N PHE A 280 -15.87 -16.89 5.60
CA PHE A 280 -15.66 -17.82 6.72
C PHE A 280 -16.00 -19.27 6.35
N LEU A 281 -17.07 -19.50 5.57
CA LEU A 281 -17.43 -20.86 5.12
C LEU A 281 -16.33 -21.49 4.25
N ILE A 282 -15.77 -20.73 3.30
CA ILE A 282 -14.70 -21.21 2.41
C ILE A 282 -13.46 -21.56 3.23
N VAL A 283 -13.08 -20.71 4.18
CA VAL A 283 -11.91 -20.93 5.03
C VAL A 283 -12.08 -22.17 5.90
N ILE A 284 -13.25 -22.35 6.52
CA ILE A 284 -13.54 -23.54 7.34
C ILE A 284 -13.59 -24.81 6.49
N SER A 285 -14.11 -24.74 5.25
CA SER A 285 -14.16 -25.91 4.36
C SER A 285 -12.82 -26.32 3.75
N SER A 286 -11.80 -25.45 3.85
CA SER A 286 -10.46 -25.69 3.31
C SER A 286 -9.53 -26.41 4.31
N ILE A 287 -10.01 -26.68 5.53
CA ILE A 287 -9.33 -27.42 6.60
C ILE A 287 -9.78 -28.89 6.55
#